data_AF-A0A6J4JZZ8-F1
#
_entry.id   AF-A0A6J4JZZ8-F1
#
_cell.length_a   1.000
_cell.length_b   1.000
_cell.length_c   1.000
_cell.angle_alpha   90.00
_cell.angle_beta   90.00
_cell.angle_gamma   90.00
#
_symmetry.space_group_name_H-M   'P 1'
#
loop_
_entity.id
_entity.type
_entity.pdbx_description
1 polymer ?
#
loop_
_entity_poly.entity_id
_entity_poly.type
_entity_poly.pdbx_seq_one_letter_code
_entity_poly.pdbx_strand_id
1 'polypeptide(L)'
;MPGEREQMYALLEAYFVNVTRTQFEQDLSEKEWVLLVADTSTGHLQGFSTLMLLQTVVTGRPVVAFFSGDTVVDRAYWGETLLSRLWALHVFGLAERIRRNQPETQVYWFLISSGYKTYRFLSTFFREFYPVYDRPLPLAIRQTRDALALLKFGMAYQPERGVVRLPGATPLRQGVADITEQQLSDPHVAFFVAANPGHVDGDELACLAEIGPANLTPAGRRMLGLSRIGS
;
A
#
# COMPACT_ATOMS: atom_id res chain seq x y z
N MET A 1 -15.80 -9.24 -13.92
CA MET A 1 -16.35 -9.44 -15.28
C MET A 1 -15.52 -8.64 -16.30
N PRO A 2 -15.54 -8.97 -17.61
CA PRO A 2 -14.70 -8.31 -18.62
C PRO A 2 -14.77 -6.77 -18.63
N GLY A 3 -15.94 -6.18 -18.32
CA GLY A 3 -16.12 -4.73 -18.26
C GLY A 3 -15.43 -4.03 -17.08
N GLU A 4 -15.26 -4.70 -15.93
CA GLU A 4 -14.59 -4.11 -14.76
C GLU A 4 -13.07 -4.01 -14.99
N ARG A 5 -12.47 -5.04 -15.60
CA ARG A 5 -11.04 -5.02 -15.95
C ARG A 5 -10.70 -3.91 -16.93
N GLU A 6 -11.59 -3.65 -17.89
CA GLU A 6 -11.42 -2.54 -18.82
C GLU A 6 -11.44 -1.18 -18.11
N GLN A 7 -12.40 -0.99 -17.19
CA GLN A 7 -12.49 0.25 -16.42
C GLN A 7 -11.29 0.42 -15.46
N MET A 8 -10.79 -0.65 -14.86
CA MET A 8 -9.57 -0.62 -14.04
C MET A 8 -8.35 -0.23 -14.87
N TYR A 9 -8.18 -0.84 -16.05
CA TYR A 9 -7.08 -0.52 -16.96
C TYR A 9 -7.12 0.94 -17.41
N ALA A 10 -8.29 1.42 -17.87
CA ALA A 10 -8.48 2.81 -18.28
C ALA A 10 -8.21 3.78 -17.12
N LEU A 11 -8.62 3.43 -15.90
CA LEU A 11 -8.33 4.23 -14.72
C LEU A 11 -6.82 4.29 -14.44
N LEU A 12 -6.10 3.16 -14.46
CA LEU A 12 -4.64 3.16 -14.30
C LEU A 12 -3.93 4.01 -15.36
N GLU A 13 -4.29 3.83 -16.63
CA GLU A 13 -3.70 4.55 -17.76
C GLU A 13 -3.88 6.08 -17.62
N ALA A 14 -4.98 6.53 -17.01
CA ALA A 14 -5.25 7.93 -16.75
C ALA A 14 -4.32 8.56 -15.69
N TYR A 15 -3.74 7.77 -14.77
CA TYR A 15 -2.91 8.30 -13.66
C TYR A 15 -1.43 7.93 -13.76
N PHE A 16 -1.07 6.89 -14.48
CA PHE A 16 0.31 6.41 -14.62
C PHE A 16 0.76 6.45 -16.08
N VAL A 17 2.05 6.70 -16.31
CA VAL A 17 2.65 6.62 -17.65
C VAL A 17 3.06 5.19 -17.96
N ASN A 18 3.15 4.83 -19.25
CA ASN A 18 3.66 3.55 -19.74
C ASN A 18 2.89 2.30 -19.26
N VAL A 19 1.66 2.46 -18.75
CA VAL A 19 0.80 1.31 -18.43
C VAL A 19 0.50 0.57 -19.73
N THR A 20 0.83 -0.74 -19.76
CA THR A 20 0.48 -1.60 -20.90
C THR A 20 -0.58 -2.61 -20.48
N ARG A 21 -1.45 -2.99 -21.42
CA ARG A 21 -2.50 -3.98 -21.13
C ARG A 21 -1.93 -5.31 -20.65
N THR A 22 -0.82 -5.76 -21.25
CA THR A 22 -0.16 -7.01 -20.86
C THR A 22 0.35 -6.95 -19.43
N GLN A 23 1.01 -5.86 -19.02
CA GLN A 23 1.51 -5.69 -17.66
C GLN A 23 0.36 -5.64 -16.64
N PHE A 24 -0.72 -4.91 -16.95
CA PHE A 24 -1.91 -4.86 -16.10
C PHE A 24 -2.55 -6.23 -15.89
N GLU A 25 -2.78 -7.01 -16.95
CA GLU A 25 -3.40 -8.33 -16.81
C GLU A 25 -2.49 -9.32 -16.07
N GLN A 26 -1.17 -9.22 -16.28
CA GLN A 26 -0.20 -10.03 -15.54
C GLN A 26 -0.21 -9.68 -14.04
N ASP A 27 -0.13 -8.39 -13.69
CA ASP A 27 -0.19 -7.93 -12.30
C ASP A 27 -1.50 -8.36 -11.64
N LEU A 28 -2.63 -8.20 -12.34
CA LEU A 28 -3.95 -8.56 -11.81
C LEU A 28 -4.10 -10.08 -11.61
N SER A 29 -3.47 -10.90 -12.45
CA SER A 29 -3.64 -12.36 -12.43
C SER A 29 -3.06 -13.04 -11.17
N GLU A 30 -2.09 -12.41 -10.51
CA GLU A 30 -1.50 -12.91 -9.27
C GLU A 30 -2.22 -12.42 -8.00
N LYS A 31 -3.24 -11.56 -8.13
CA LYS A 31 -3.96 -10.96 -6.99
C LYS A 31 -5.18 -11.79 -6.63
N GLU A 32 -5.30 -12.16 -5.36
CA GLU A 32 -6.46 -12.90 -4.85
C GLU A 32 -7.69 -12.02 -4.65
N TRP A 33 -7.51 -10.71 -4.42
CA TRP A 33 -8.63 -9.79 -4.22
C TRP A 33 -8.48 -8.49 -5.00
N VAL A 34 -9.63 -7.98 -5.42
CA VAL A 34 -9.81 -6.63 -5.96
C VAL A 34 -10.95 -5.99 -5.19
N LEU A 35 -10.68 -4.84 -4.58
CA LEU A 35 -11.69 -4.00 -3.96
C LEU A 35 -12.09 -2.93 -4.97
N LEU A 36 -13.38 -2.85 -5.30
CA LEU A 36 -13.91 -1.92 -6.29
C LEU A 36 -14.81 -0.90 -5.60
N VAL A 37 -14.69 0.36 -6.01
CA VAL A 37 -15.62 1.43 -5.64
C VAL A 37 -16.18 2.03 -6.92
N ALA A 38 -17.50 2.01 -7.05
CA ALA A 38 -18.22 2.53 -8.20
C ALA A 38 -19.24 3.59 -7.76
N ASP A 39 -19.52 4.52 -8.66
CA ASP A 39 -20.58 5.49 -8.49
C ASP A 39 -21.94 4.77 -8.48
N THR A 40 -22.76 5.02 -7.46
CA THR A 40 -24.02 4.27 -7.26
C THR A 40 -25.09 4.61 -8.29
N SER A 41 -24.99 5.77 -8.96
CA SER A 41 -26.00 6.21 -9.94
C SER A 41 -25.70 5.70 -11.35
N THR A 42 -24.43 5.62 -11.71
CA THR A 42 -23.97 5.25 -13.06
C THR A 42 -23.38 3.85 -13.12
N GLY A 43 -22.97 3.27 -12.00
CA GLY A 43 -22.25 2.00 -11.93
C GLY A 43 -20.80 2.07 -12.45
N HIS A 44 -20.31 3.26 -12.82
CA HIS A 44 -18.95 3.45 -13.28
C HIS A 44 -17.94 3.32 -12.14
N LEU A 45 -16.85 2.61 -12.39
CA LEU A 45 -15.74 2.45 -11.46
C LEU A 45 -15.05 3.80 -11.22
N GLN A 46 -14.91 4.15 -9.95
CA GLN A 46 -14.26 5.38 -9.48
C GLN A 46 -12.99 5.09 -8.70
N GLY A 47 -12.73 3.84 -8.35
CA GLY A 47 -11.47 3.46 -7.73
C GLY A 47 -11.38 1.98 -7.46
N PHE A 48 -10.16 1.49 -7.31
CA PHE A 48 -9.90 0.12 -6.90
C PHE A 48 -8.60 -0.01 -6.14
N SER A 49 -8.45 -1.14 -5.43
CA SER A 49 -7.20 -1.58 -4.83
C SER A 49 -7.06 -3.09 -5.03
N THR A 50 -5.91 -3.54 -5.52
CA THR A 50 -5.59 -4.97 -5.62
C THR A 50 -4.78 -5.44 -4.42
N LEU A 51 -5.02 -6.68 -4.03
CA LEU A 51 -4.44 -7.28 -2.83
C LEU A 51 -3.99 -8.69 -3.10
N MET A 52 -2.84 -9.05 -2.53
CA MET A 52 -2.40 -10.43 -2.44
C MET A 52 -1.84 -10.80 -1.07
N LEU A 53 -1.71 -12.10 -0.82
CA LEU A 53 -1.02 -12.61 0.35
C LEU A 53 0.43 -13.00 0.01
N LEU A 54 1.35 -12.56 0.84
CA LEU A 54 2.72 -13.06 0.88
C LEU A 54 2.91 -13.83 2.18
N GLN A 55 3.51 -15.02 2.08
CA GLN A 55 3.78 -15.87 3.23
C GLN A 55 5.26 -16.26 3.23
N THR A 56 5.91 -16.12 4.38
CA THR A 56 7.33 -16.48 4.55
C THR A 56 7.64 -16.77 6.01
N VAL A 57 8.86 -17.19 6.30
CA VAL A 57 9.38 -17.39 7.66
C VAL A 57 10.60 -16.50 7.84
N VAL A 58 10.56 -15.63 8.85
CA VAL A 58 11.65 -14.69 9.16
C VAL A 58 12.14 -14.99 10.56
N THR A 59 13.42 -15.31 10.69
CA THR A 59 14.05 -15.65 12.00
C THR A 59 13.30 -16.76 12.76
N GLY A 60 12.75 -17.75 12.04
CA GLY A 60 12.01 -18.88 12.62
C GLY A 60 10.55 -18.57 13.00
N ARG A 61 10.02 -17.37 12.68
CA ARG A 61 8.63 -17.01 12.93
C ARG A 61 7.83 -16.91 11.64
N PRO A 62 6.60 -17.46 11.57
CA PRO A 62 5.74 -17.28 10.42
C PRO A 62 5.34 -15.81 10.27
N VAL A 63 5.42 -15.33 9.04
CA VAL A 63 5.04 -13.98 8.63
C VAL A 63 4.03 -14.10 7.50
N VAL A 64 2.91 -13.40 7.66
CA VAL A 64 1.94 -13.15 6.59
C VAL A 64 1.88 -11.66 6.34
N ALA A 65 1.95 -11.25 5.07
CA ALA A 65 1.76 -9.87 4.68
C ALA A 65 0.66 -9.75 3.64
N PHE A 66 -0.24 -8.80 3.86
CA PHE A 66 -1.13 -8.32 2.80
C PHE A 66 -0.32 -7.34 1.96
N PHE A 67 -0.06 -7.68 0.70
CA PHE A 67 0.58 -6.78 -0.24
C PHE A 67 -0.48 -6.01 -1.02
N SER A 68 -0.46 -4.68 -0.91
CA SER A 68 -1.25 -3.80 -1.78
C SER A 68 -0.49 -3.51 -3.06
N GLY A 69 -1.06 -3.95 -4.19
CA GLY A 69 -0.58 -3.60 -5.52
C GLY A 69 -1.26 -2.33 -6.03
N ASP A 70 -1.61 -2.33 -7.31
CA ASP A 70 -2.30 -1.22 -7.98
C ASP A 70 -3.49 -0.72 -7.16
N THR A 71 -3.40 0.56 -6.79
CA THR A 71 -4.42 1.26 -6.02
C THR A 71 -4.63 2.64 -6.61
N VAL A 72 -5.84 2.89 -7.11
CA VAL A 72 -6.19 4.13 -7.79
C VAL A 72 -7.58 4.56 -7.36
N VAL A 73 -7.73 5.86 -7.12
CA VAL A 73 -9.03 6.51 -6.94
C VAL A 73 -9.06 7.68 -7.91
N ASP A 74 -10.18 7.85 -8.60
CA ASP A 74 -10.38 8.98 -9.49
C ASP A 74 -10.28 10.29 -8.71
N ARG A 75 -9.67 11.30 -9.34
CA ARG A 75 -9.36 12.60 -8.77
C ARG A 75 -10.60 13.32 -8.24
N ALA A 76 -11.76 13.13 -8.87
CA ALA A 76 -13.02 13.69 -8.40
C ALA A 76 -13.41 13.19 -7.00
N TYR A 77 -12.89 12.04 -6.58
CA TYR A 77 -13.18 11.38 -5.31
C TYR A 77 -11.97 11.35 -4.37
N TRP A 78 -10.90 12.11 -4.66
CA TRP A 78 -9.78 12.23 -3.72
C TRP A 78 -10.25 12.88 -2.41
N GLY A 79 -9.90 12.23 -1.29
CA GLY A 79 -10.38 12.61 0.04
C GLY A 79 -11.53 11.75 0.54
N GLU A 80 -12.21 11.01 -0.36
CA GLU A 80 -13.14 9.98 0.04
C GLU A 80 -12.43 8.81 0.72
N THR A 81 -13.03 8.32 1.80
CA THR A 81 -12.43 7.25 2.63
C THR A 81 -12.96 5.86 2.33
N LEU A 82 -13.92 5.74 1.40
CA LEU A 82 -14.65 4.49 1.17
C LEU A 82 -13.73 3.33 0.78
N LEU A 83 -12.82 3.53 -0.19
CA LEU A 83 -11.88 2.47 -0.58
C LEU A 83 -10.96 2.09 0.58
N SER A 84 -10.44 3.06 1.33
CA SER A 84 -9.58 2.84 2.51
C SER A 84 -10.32 2.08 3.61
N ARG A 85 -11.61 2.38 3.80
CA ARG A 85 -12.47 1.69 4.76
C ARG A 85 -12.74 0.26 4.34
N LEU A 86 -13.07 0.01 3.07
CA LEU A 86 -13.26 -1.35 2.53
C LEU A 86 -11.97 -2.17 2.68
N TRP A 87 -10.82 -1.58 2.35
CA TRP A 87 -9.51 -2.17 2.54
C TRP A 87 -9.27 -2.54 4.01
N ALA A 88 -9.51 -1.61 4.93
CA ALA A 88 -9.27 -1.84 6.35
C ALA A 88 -10.15 -2.97 6.89
N LEU A 89 -11.45 -2.97 6.59
CA LEU A 89 -12.38 -4.01 7.02
C LEU A 89 -11.98 -5.38 6.47
N HIS A 90 -11.59 -5.44 5.19
CA HIS A 90 -11.17 -6.68 4.55
C HIS A 90 -9.87 -7.24 5.16
N VAL A 91 -8.82 -6.42 5.21
CA VAL A 91 -7.50 -6.83 5.70
C VAL A 91 -7.51 -7.19 7.18
N PHE A 92 -8.16 -6.39 8.03
CA PHE A 92 -8.24 -6.71 9.46
C PHE A 92 -9.11 -7.94 9.73
N GLY A 93 -10.20 -8.14 8.97
CA GLY A 93 -11.01 -9.35 9.07
C GLY A 93 -10.25 -10.63 8.68
N LEU A 94 -9.41 -10.56 7.64
CA LEU A 94 -8.53 -11.67 7.26
C LEU A 94 -7.41 -11.89 8.29
N ALA A 95 -6.79 -10.82 8.78
CA ALA A 95 -5.76 -10.89 9.81
C ALA A 95 -6.26 -11.57 11.11
N GLU A 96 -7.48 -11.26 11.54
CA GLU A 96 -8.10 -11.94 12.69
C GLU A 96 -8.29 -13.44 12.44
N ARG A 97 -8.72 -13.83 11.24
CA ARG A 97 -8.87 -15.26 10.89
C ARG A 97 -7.53 -15.99 10.91
N ILE A 98 -6.48 -15.38 10.37
CA ILE A 98 -5.11 -15.92 10.39
C ILE A 98 -4.65 -16.13 11.83
N ARG A 99 -4.75 -15.09 12.67
CA ARG A 99 -4.32 -15.16 14.08
C ARG A 99 -5.11 -16.17 14.91
N ARG A 100 -6.40 -16.37 14.63
CA ARG A 100 -7.17 -17.42 15.31
C ARG A 100 -6.67 -18.83 15.00
N ASN A 101 -6.18 -19.05 13.79
CA ASN A 101 -5.68 -20.36 13.35
C ASN A 101 -4.19 -20.55 13.68
N GLN A 102 -3.41 -19.47 13.70
CA GLN A 102 -1.95 -19.46 13.88
C GLN A 102 -1.54 -18.25 14.76
N PRO A 103 -1.70 -18.34 16.10
CA PRO A 103 -1.50 -17.22 17.02
C PRO A 103 -0.09 -16.61 17.00
N GLU A 104 0.92 -17.39 16.64
CA GLU A 104 2.32 -16.99 16.54
C GLU A 104 2.65 -16.24 15.24
N THR A 105 1.72 -16.19 14.29
CA THR A 105 1.92 -15.52 13.00
C THR A 105 1.91 -14.01 13.15
N GLN A 106 2.99 -13.39 12.67
CA GLN A 106 3.08 -11.94 12.55
C GLN A 106 2.38 -11.51 11.27
N VAL A 107 1.47 -10.55 11.38
CA VAL A 107 0.63 -10.11 10.26
C VAL A 107 0.92 -8.65 9.93
N TYR A 108 1.34 -8.38 8.70
CA TYR A 108 1.73 -7.05 8.24
C TYR A 108 0.90 -6.58 7.05
N TRP A 109 0.84 -5.26 6.88
CA TRP A 109 0.62 -4.64 5.60
C TRP A 109 1.98 -4.32 5.00
N PHE A 110 2.23 -4.89 3.83
CA PHE A 110 3.40 -4.58 3.01
C PHE A 110 2.92 -3.77 1.80
N LEU A 111 3.60 -2.69 1.49
CA LEU A 111 3.29 -1.87 0.32
C LEU A 111 4.58 -1.29 -0.24
N ILE A 112 4.55 -0.98 -1.53
CA ILE A 112 5.53 -0.12 -2.18
C ILE A 112 4.86 1.22 -2.44
N SER A 113 5.54 2.30 -2.04
CA SER A 113 5.00 3.66 -2.17
C SER A 113 5.66 4.35 -3.36
N SER A 114 4.89 4.50 -4.44
CA SER A 114 5.27 5.30 -5.63
C SER A 114 5.29 6.81 -5.38
N GLY A 115 4.55 7.29 -4.38
CA GLY A 115 4.48 8.72 -4.07
C GLY A 115 4.18 9.02 -2.61
N TYR A 116 4.40 10.27 -2.22
CA TYR A 116 4.23 10.71 -0.83
C TYR A 116 2.79 10.54 -0.32
N LYS A 117 1.79 10.65 -1.20
CA LYS A 117 0.37 10.46 -0.83
C LYS A 117 0.14 9.05 -0.29
N THR A 118 0.62 8.01 -0.98
CA THR A 118 0.54 6.61 -0.55
C THR A 118 1.31 6.41 0.76
N TYR A 119 2.53 6.95 0.85
CA TYR A 119 3.32 6.89 2.09
C TYR A 119 2.59 7.51 3.29
N ARG A 120 1.87 8.63 3.08
CA ARG A 120 1.13 9.34 4.14
C ARG A 120 -0.07 8.55 4.71
N PHE A 121 -0.56 7.52 4.02
CA PHE A 121 -1.56 6.61 4.61
C PHE A 121 -1.02 5.96 5.88
N LEU A 122 0.26 5.55 5.88
CA LEU A 122 0.89 4.92 7.04
C LEU A 122 0.86 5.85 8.25
N SER A 123 1.34 7.08 8.10
CA SER A 123 1.34 8.08 9.17
C SER A 123 -0.05 8.52 9.62
N THR A 124 -1.05 8.39 8.76
CA THR A 124 -2.43 8.76 9.08
C THR A 124 -3.12 7.67 9.89
N PHE A 125 -2.93 6.40 9.52
CA PHE A 125 -3.71 5.28 10.06
C PHE A 125 -2.97 4.39 11.05
N PHE A 126 -1.63 4.39 11.05
CA PHE A 126 -0.80 3.55 11.92
C PHE A 126 0.09 4.38 12.85
N ARG A 127 0.29 3.88 14.08
CA ARG A 127 1.16 4.48 15.10
C ARG A 127 2.62 4.12 14.85
N GLU A 128 2.85 2.86 14.49
CA GLU A 128 4.14 2.29 14.18
C GLU A 128 4.12 1.70 12.76
N PHE A 129 5.04 2.19 11.95
CA PHE A 129 5.27 1.78 10.58
C PHE A 129 6.70 2.15 10.22
N TYR A 130 7.22 1.50 9.19
CA TYR A 130 8.58 1.72 8.73
C TYR A 130 8.69 1.71 7.21
N PRO A 131 9.65 2.45 6.65
CA PRO A 131 10.54 3.37 7.35
C PRO A 131 9.83 4.68 7.75
N VAL A 132 10.37 5.38 8.76
CA VAL A 132 9.84 6.64 9.28
C VAL A 132 10.98 7.60 9.63
N TYR A 133 10.71 8.90 9.59
CA TYR A 133 11.73 9.95 9.68
C TYR A 133 12.39 10.09 11.06
N ASP A 134 11.67 9.76 12.12
CA ASP A 134 12.02 10.07 13.52
C ASP A 134 12.54 8.86 14.30
N ARG A 135 12.61 7.68 13.67
CA ARG A 135 13.03 6.43 14.33
C ARG A 135 13.88 5.58 13.40
N PRO A 136 14.92 4.92 13.93
CA PRO A 136 15.68 3.96 13.14
C PRO A 136 14.81 2.76 12.78
N LEU A 137 15.09 2.13 11.62
CA LEU A 137 14.47 0.87 11.22
C LEU A 137 15.01 -0.28 12.08
N PRO A 138 14.19 -0.94 12.93
CA PRO A 138 14.64 -2.06 13.76
C PRO A 138 15.08 -3.24 12.90
N LEU A 139 16.08 -3.99 13.37
CA LEU A 139 16.64 -5.14 12.63
C LEU A 139 15.58 -6.17 12.24
N ALA A 140 14.69 -6.54 13.15
CA ALA A 140 13.62 -7.51 12.88
C ALA A 140 12.65 -7.01 11.79
N ILE A 141 12.31 -5.72 11.80
CA ILE A 141 11.43 -5.13 10.78
C ILE A 141 12.15 -5.05 9.44
N ARG A 142 13.45 -4.71 9.42
CA ARG A 142 14.28 -4.77 8.21
C ARG A 142 14.28 -6.17 7.62
N GLN A 143 14.58 -7.19 8.42
CA GLN A 143 14.60 -8.58 7.98
C GLN A 143 13.24 -9.01 7.39
N THR A 144 12.13 -8.62 8.01
CA THR A 144 10.79 -8.92 7.50
C THR A 144 10.50 -8.19 6.18
N ARG A 145 10.76 -6.88 6.12
CA ARG A 145 10.57 -6.08 4.90
C ARG A 145 11.41 -6.65 3.75
N ASP A 146 12.68 -6.92 4.00
CA ASP A 146 13.62 -7.38 2.98
C ASP A 146 13.23 -8.77 2.47
N ALA A 147 12.82 -9.69 3.37
CA ALA A 147 12.33 -11.01 2.98
C ALA A 147 11.07 -10.94 2.10
N LEU A 148 10.10 -10.09 2.46
CA LEU A 148 8.88 -9.90 1.68
C LEU A 148 9.16 -9.26 0.32
N ALA A 149 10.02 -8.24 0.29
CA ALA A 149 10.38 -7.54 -0.93
C ALA A 149 11.20 -8.42 -1.88
N LEU A 150 12.15 -9.22 -1.37
CA LEU A 150 12.89 -10.20 -2.16
C LEU A 150 11.97 -11.31 -2.69
N LEU A 151 11.03 -11.80 -1.87
CA LEU A 151 10.04 -12.79 -2.29
C LEU A 151 9.20 -12.28 -3.47
N LYS A 152 8.73 -11.03 -3.40
CA LYS A 152 7.82 -10.47 -4.41
C LYS A 152 8.52 -9.91 -5.65
N PHE A 153 9.66 -9.26 -5.47
CA PHE A 153 10.32 -8.46 -6.51
C PHE A 153 11.71 -8.97 -6.91
N GLY A 154 12.27 -9.93 -6.16
CA GLY A 154 13.58 -10.52 -6.47
C GLY A 154 14.66 -9.45 -6.67
N MET A 155 15.33 -9.50 -7.82
CA MET A 155 16.43 -8.59 -8.16
C MET A 155 16.00 -7.13 -8.35
N ALA A 156 14.71 -6.84 -8.51
CA ALA A 156 14.22 -5.46 -8.60
C ALA A 156 14.31 -4.74 -7.24
N TYR A 157 14.41 -5.47 -6.13
CA TYR A 157 14.53 -4.90 -4.80
C TYR A 157 15.98 -4.61 -4.42
N GLN A 158 16.22 -3.44 -3.83
CA GLN A 158 17.52 -2.97 -3.32
C GLN A 158 17.48 -2.91 -1.77
N PRO A 159 17.93 -3.95 -1.05
CA PRO A 159 17.80 -4.05 0.41
C PRO A 159 18.44 -2.90 1.19
N GLU A 160 19.58 -2.42 0.72
CA GLU A 160 20.38 -1.36 1.35
C GLU A 160 19.58 -0.05 1.41
N ARG A 161 18.79 0.21 0.36
CA ARG A 161 17.96 1.41 0.21
C ARG A 161 16.52 1.18 0.67
N GLY A 162 16.06 -0.07 0.66
CA GLY A 162 14.65 -0.39 0.87
C GLY A 162 13.76 0.05 -0.29
N VAL A 163 14.30 0.08 -1.51
CA VAL A 163 13.64 0.60 -2.70
C VAL A 163 13.45 -0.51 -3.73
N VAL A 164 12.31 -0.54 -4.39
CA VAL A 164 12.02 -1.43 -5.52
C VAL A 164 12.14 -0.64 -6.82
N ARG A 165 12.95 -1.13 -7.75
CA ARG A 165 13.09 -0.59 -9.10
C ARG A 165 12.35 -1.47 -10.10
N LEU A 166 11.10 -1.14 -10.39
CA LEU A 166 10.27 -1.97 -11.24
C LEU A 166 10.80 -1.94 -12.70
N PRO A 167 11.04 -3.11 -13.33
CA PRO A 167 11.26 -3.18 -14.76
C PRO A 167 10.02 -2.66 -15.49
N GLY A 168 10.19 -1.68 -16.39
CA GLY A 168 9.04 -1.02 -17.01
C GLY A 168 8.24 -0.18 -16.01
N ALA A 169 8.95 0.58 -15.17
CA ALA A 169 8.34 1.47 -14.20
C ALA A 169 7.29 2.39 -14.85
N THR A 170 6.17 2.52 -14.16
CA THR A 170 5.03 3.35 -14.55
C THR A 170 4.92 4.49 -13.55
N PRO A 171 5.77 5.53 -13.62
CA PRO A 171 5.65 6.65 -12.68
C PRO A 171 4.30 7.35 -12.79
N LEU A 172 3.92 8.04 -11.72
CA LEU A 172 2.73 8.89 -11.73
C LEU A 172 2.87 9.97 -12.80
N ARG A 173 1.78 10.26 -13.51
CA ARG A 173 1.74 11.38 -14.47
C ARG A 173 1.97 12.71 -13.74
N GLN A 174 2.61 13.65 -14.43
CA GLN A 174 2.78 15.03 -13.94
C GLN A 174 1.42 15.63 -13.56
N GLY A 175 1.36 16.33 -12.42
CA GLY A 175 0.14 16.91 -11.88
C GLY A 175 -0.69 15.98 -10.99
N VAL A 176 -0.34 14.69 -10.90
CA VAL A 176 -1.05 13.73 -10.02
C VAL A 176 -0.53 13.80 -8.59
N ALA A 177 0.79 13.82 -8.40
CA ALA A 177 1.43 13.85 -7.08
C ALA A 177 2.64 14.80 -7.02
N ASP A 178 2.60 15.89 -7.79
CA ASP A 178 3.63 16.92 -7.75
C ASP A 178 3.77 17.46 -6.33
N ILE A 179 5.01 17.53 -5.85
CA ILE A 179 5.32 17.96 -4.48
C ILE A 179 5.56 19.46 -4.49
N THR A 180 4.79 20.22 -3.71
CA THR A 180 4.99 21.66 -3.53
C THR A 180 6.01 21.94 -2.41
N GLU A 181 6.63 23.12 -2.44
CA GLU A 181 7.54 23.55 -1.36
C GLU A 181 6.86 23.52 0.02
N GLN A 182 5.59 23.89 0.09
CA GLN A 182 4.80 23.81 1.33
C GLN A 182 4.68 22.37 1.83
N GLN A 183 4.51 21.40 0.94
CA GLN A 183 4.43 19.98 1.32
C GLN A 183 5.76 19.45 1.83
N LEU A 184 6.89 19.96 1.33
CA LEU A 184 8.22 19.60 1.85
C LEU A 184 8.47 20.06 3.30
N SER A 185 7.64 20.96 3.84
CA SER A 185 7.70 21.29 5.28
C SER A 185 7.12 20.18 6.17
N ASP A 186 6.34 19.24 5.62
CA ASP A 186 5.89 18.05 6.35
C ASP A 186 7.06 17.05 6.44
N PRO A 187 7.51 16.67 7.65
CA PRO A 187 8.69 15.82 7.83
C PRO A 187 8.50 14.42 7.20
N HIS A 188 7.27 13.91 7.08
CA HIS A 188 7.03 12.64 6.41
C HIS A 188 7.22 12.75 4.89
N VAL A 189 6.80 13.86 4.29
CA VAL A 189 6.98 14.10 2.86
C VAL A 189 8.45 14.32 2.53
N ALA A 190 9.13 15.16 3.30
CA ALA A 190 10.58 15.37 3.16
C ALA A 190 11.36 14.06 3.29
N PHE A 191 11.02 13.23 4.28
CA PHE A 191 11.63 11.92 4.45
C PHE A 191 11.40 10.99 3.27
N PHE A 192 10.16 10.90 2.76
CA PHE A 192 9.86 10.06 1.59
C PHE A 192 10.73 10.44 0.38
N VAL A 193 10.83 11.74 0.08
CA VAL A 193 11.64 12.25 -1.04
C VAL A 193 13.12 11.93 -0.83
N ALA A 194 13.64 12.13 0.38
CA ALA A 194 15.04 11.86 0.70
C ALA A 194 15.37 10.35 0.66
N ALA A 195 14.46 9.50 1.15
CA ALA A 195 14.64 8.04 1.17
C ALA A 195 14.48 7.41 -0.23
N ASN A 196 13.64 8.00 -1.08
CA ASN A 196 13.36 7.53 -2.42
C ASN A 196 13.48 8.65 -3.47
N PRO A 197 14.70 9.15 -3.75
CA PRO A 197 14.88 10.23 -4.72
C PRO A 197 14.48 9.83 -6.15
N GLY A 198 14.50 8.54 -6.48
CA GLY A 198 14.11 8.02 -7.79
C GLY A 198 12.59 7.86 -7.99
N HIS A 199 11.75 8.26 -7.03
CA HIS A 199 10.29 8.11 -7.15
C HIS A 199 9.70 8.83 -8.37
N VAL A 200 10.35 9.92 -8.82
CA VAL A 200 10.00 10.63 -10.04
C VAL A 200 10.20 9.78 -11.31
N ASP A 201 11.12 8.82 -11.26
CA ASP A 201 11.39 7.86 -12.33
C ASP A 201 10.65 6.52 -12.13
N GLY A 202 9.88 6.39 -11.04
CA GLY A 202 9.09 5.22 -10.70
C GLY A 202 9.78 4.20 -9.79
N ASP A 203 10.89 4.58 -9.12
CA ASP A 203 11.37 3.81 -7.97
C ASP A 203 10.33 3.86 -6.84
N GLU A 204 10.10 2.77 -6.13
CA GLU A 204 9.09 2.73 -5.06
C GLU A 204 9.68 2.34 -3.70
N LEU A 205 9.24 3.02 -2.65
CA LEU A 205 9.73 2.79 -1.29
C LEU A 205 8.99 1.62 -0.63
N ALA A 206 9.71 0.56 -0.28
CA ALA A 206 9.16 -0.59 0.43
C ALA A 206 8.85 -0.23 1.88
N CYS A 207 7.58 -0.29 2.25
CA CYS A 207 7.06 0.09 3.55
C CYS A 207 6.32 -1.07 4.23
N LEU A 208 6.31 -1.07 5.55
CA LEU A 208 5.73 -2.11 6.38
C LEU A 208 5.03 -1.52 7.61
N ALA A 209 3.83 -2.00 7.92
CA ALA A 209 3.12 -1.71 9.16
C ALA A 209 2.49 -2.99 9.73
N GLU A 210 2.58 -3.21 11.04
CA GLU A 210 1.91 -4.34 11.66
C GLU A 210 0.39 -4.13 11.64
N ILE A 211 -0.37 -5.14 11.18
CA ILE A 211 -1.82 -5.14 11.24
C ILE A 211 -2.25 -5.53 12.64
N GLY A 212 -2.59 -4.56 13.48
CA GLY A 212 -3.08 -4.83 14.83
C GLY A 212 -3.91 -3.66 15.36
N PRO A 213 -5.02 -3.90 16.09
CA PRO A 213 -5.83 -2.82 16.64
C PRO A 213 -5.03 -1.86 17.55
N ALA A 214 -4.02 -2.39 18.25
CA ALA A 214 -3.10 -1.61 19.08
C ALA A 214 -2.23 -0.63 18.27
N ASN A 215 -1.93 -0.97 17.03
CA ASN A 215 -1.11 -0.16 16.13
C ASN A 215 -1.91 0.92 15.37
N LEU A 216 -3.23 1.00 15.53
CA LEU A 216 -4.04 1.99 14.83
C LEU A 216 -4.08 3.35 15.55
N THR A 217 -3.94 4.43 14.79
CA THR A 217 -4.26 5.80 15.23
C THR A 217 -5.77 5.94 15.49
N PRO A 218 -6.24 7.04 16.10
CA PRO A 218 -7.68 7.31 16.18
C PRO A 218 -8.38 7.33 14.81
N ALA A 219 -7.71 7.84 13.77
CA ALA A 219 -8.24 7.81 12.40
C ALA A 219 -8.35 6.38 11.86
N GLY A 220 -7.32 5.56 12.07
CA GLY A 220 -7.34 4.14 11.67
C GLY A 220 -8.43 3.34 12.36
N ARG A 221 -8.67 3.60 13.65
CA ARG A 221 -9.76 2.97 14.41
C ARG A 221 -11.15 3.34 13.87
N ARG A 222 -11.35 4.61 13.47
CA ARG A 222 -12.59 5.04 12.83
C ARG A 222 -12.88 4.31 11.52
N MET A 223 -11.84 3.98 10.73
CA MET A 223 -12.01 3.17 9.50
C MET A 223 -12.63 1.80 9.81
N LEU A 224 -12.29 1.19 10.94
CA LEU A 224 -12.85 -0.09 11.38
C LEU A 224 -14.17 0.03 12.16
N GLY A 225 -14.71 1.24 12.33
CA GLY A 225 -15.87 1.45 13.20
C GLY A 225 -15.57 1.22 14.69
N LEU A 226 -14.29 1.17 15.09
CA LEU A 226 -13.83 0.99 16.46
C LEU A 226 -13.83 2.34 17.18
N SER A 227 -15.00 2.91 17.46
CA SER A 227 -15.12 4.08 18.32
C SER A 227 -14.90 3.68 19.79
N ARG A 228 -14.29 4.56 20.60
CA ARG A 228 -14.13 4.35 22.06
C ARG A 228 -15.51 4.00 22.64
N ILE A 229 -15.68 2.79 23.17
CA ILE A 229 -16.67 2.56 24.23
C ILE A 229 -16.24 3.49 25.36
N GLY A 230 -17.10 4.44 25.70
CA GLY A 230 -16.84 5.47 26.70
C GLY A 230 -16.35 4.87 28.01
N SER A 231 -15.37 5.53 28.60
CA SER A 231 -15.05 5.41 30.03
C SER A 231 -16.12 6.12 30.82
#